data_AF-A0A535AWD9-F1
#
_entry.id   AF-A0A535AWD9-F1
#
_cell.length_a   1.000
_cell.length_b   1.000
_cell.length_c   1.000
_cell.angle_alpha   90.00
_cell.angle_beta   90.00
_cell.angle_gamma   90.00
#
_symmetry.space_group_name_H-M   'P 1'
#
loop_
_entity.id
_entity.type
_entity.pdbx_description
1 polymer ?
#
loop_
_entity_poly.entity_id
_entity_poly.type
_entity_poly.pdbx_seq_one_letter_code
_entity_poly.pdbx_strand_id
1 'polypeptide(L)'
;MGLVKIAGYIGRSRQEVTEVEFLVDTGGFYTAISHQLREQLALPAGIWEQTQLADRSIVDVEVTLAHLRLNGREAAVQIEVMDVPVPLLGVNALETLGMKVNPVSGELEVVWPFDAPPSISTFLPPSP
;
A
#
# COMPACT_ATOMS: atom_id res chain seq x y z
N MET A 1 19.38 3.11 -9.25
CA MET A 1 18.42 2.01 -9.03
C MET A 1 17.44 2.02 -10.19
N GLY A 2 17.04 0.86 -10.71
CA GLY A 2 16.06 0.76 -11.79
C GLY A 2 14.61 0.88 -11.29
N LEU A 3 13.65 0.74 -12.20
CA LEU A 3 12.22 0.64 -11.86
C LEU A 3 11.94 -0.74 -11.24
N VAL A 4 11.39 -0.77 -10.03
CA VAL A 4 10.93 -2.01 -9.39
C VAL A 4 9.41 -2.10 -9.55
N LYS A 5 8.95 -3.18 -10.16
CA LYS A 5 7.53 -3.47 -10.36
C LYS A 5 7.17 -4.76 -9.66
N ILE A 6 5.97 -4.80 -9.09
CA ILE A 6 5.48 -6.00 -8.40
C ILE A 6 3.99 -6.21 -8.67
N ALA A 7 3.62 -7.44 -8.99
CA ALA A 7 2.22 -7.86 -9.02
C ALA A 7 1.70 -8.04 -7.59
N GLY A 8 0.54 -7.48 -7.31
CA GLY A 8 -0.11 -7.57 -6.02
C GLY A 8 -1.62 -7.59 -6.15
N TYR A 9 -2.30 -7.88 -5.06
CA TYR A 9 -3.77 -7.86 -5.02
C TYR A 9 -4.24 -6.70 -4.17
N ILE A 10 -5.16 -5.89 -4.69
CA ILE A 10 -5.78 -4.78 -3.96
C ILE A 10 -7.30 -4.84 -4.08
N GLY A 11 -8.01 -4.47 -3.03
CA GLY A 11 -9.44 -4.22 -3.14
C GLY A 11 -10.12 -3.88 -1.83
N ARG A 12 -11.44 -3.91 -1.83
CA ARG A 12 -12.27 -3.44 -0.71
C ARG A 12 -12.15 -4.31 0.54
N SER A 13 -11.97 -5.61 0.35
CA SER A 13 -11.95 -6.60 1.41
C SER A 13 -11.01 -7.75 1.05
N ARG A 14 -10.80 -8.67 2.00
CA ARG A 14 -10.00 -9.88 1.80
C ARG A 14 -10.56 -10.79 0.68
N GLN A 15 -11.85 -10.72 0.41
CA GLN A 15 -12.54 -11.54 -0.60
C GLN A 15 -12.71 -10.82 -1.94
N GLU A 16 -12.70 -9.50 -1.93
CA GLU A 16 -12.94 -8.64 -3.09
C GLU A 16 -11.66 -7.91 -3.48
N VAL A 17 -10.71 -8.66 -4.06
CA VAL A 17 -9.43 -8.14 -4.54
C VAL A 17 -9.26 -8.36 -6.04
N THR A 18 -8.49 -7.49 -6.68
CA THR A 18 -8.06 -7.63 -8.07
C THR A 18 -6.54 -7.58 -8.15
N GLU A 19 -5.96 -8.31 -9.10
CA GLU A 19 -4.52 -8.27 -9.35
C GLU A 19 -4.15 -7.00 -10.13
N VAL A 20 -3.13 -6.28 -9.66
CA VAL A 20 -2.59 -5.08 -10.29
C VAL A 20 -1.06 -5.10 -10.23
N GLU A 21 -0.42 -4.47 -11.21
CA GLU A 21 1.02 -4.21 -11.16
C GLU A 21 1.27 -2.84 -10.50
N PHE A 22 2.07 -2.83 -9.44
CA PHE A 22 2.52 -1.61 -8.78
C PHE A 22 3.92 -1.23 -9.24
N LEU A 23 4.16 0.07 -9.44
CA LEU A 23 5.50 0.64 -9.41
C LEU A 23 5.85 0.96 -7.96
N VAL A 24 6.98 0.43 -7.47
CA VAL A 24 7.43 0.72 -6.11
C VAL A 24 7.97 2.14 -6.03
N ASP A 25 7.37 2.97 -5.19
CA ASP A 25 7.74 4.36 -4.98
C ASP A 25 8.02 4.60 -3.50
N THR A 26 9.29 4.45 -3.10
CA THR A 26 9.72 4.74 -1.73
C THR A 26 9.78 6.25 -1.43
N GLY A 27 9.50 7.12 -2.41
CA GLY A 27 9.38 8.56 -2.22
C GLY A 27 7.98 9.02 -1.78
N GLY A 28 6.95 8.23 -2.07
CA GLY A 28 5.58 8.46 -1.63
C GLY A 28 5.28 7.82 -0.27
N PHE A 29 4.54 8.53 0.59
CA PHE A 29 4.14 7.98 1.89
C PHE A 29 3.05 6.92 1.73
N TYR A 30 1.92 7.29 1.13
CA TYR A 30 0.82 6.37 0.85
C TYR A 30 0.96 5.67 -0.49
N THR A 31 0.24 4.56 -0.63
CA THR A 31 0.05 3.92 -1.94
C THR A 31 -0.94 4.77 -2.73
N ALA A 32 -0.59 5.16 -3.96
CA ALA A 32 -1.42 6.01 -4.79
C ALA A 32 -2.07 5.20 -5.92
N ILE A 33 -3.36 5.40 -6.15
CA ILE A 33 -4.12 4.78 -7.25
C ILE A 33 -4.94 5.82 -8.01
N SER A 34 -5.30 5.49 -9.25
CA SER A 34 -6.17 6.34 -10.06
C SER A 34 -7.61 6.33 -9.56
N HIS A 35 -8.35 7.41 -9.87
CA HIS A 35 -9.79 7.50 -9.64
C HIS A 35 -10.55 6.32 -10.28
N GLN A 36 -10.15 5.90 -11.48
CA GLN A 36 -10.73 4.76 -12.18
C GLN A 36 -10.57 3.46 -11.38
N LEU A 37 -9.36 3.19 -10.88
CA LEU A 37 -9.11 1.99 -10.08
C LEU A 37 -9.86 2.05 -8.74
N ARG A 38 -9.91 3.22 -8.09
CA ARG A 38 -10.70 3.43 -6.87
C ARG A 38 -12.18 3.10 -7.08
N GLU A 39 -12.78 3.55 -8.19
CA GLU A 39 -14.17 3.26 -8.55
C GLU A 39 -14.40 1.78 -8.84
N GLN A 40 -13.51 1.16 -9.62
CA GLN A 40 -13.56 -0.28 -9.94
C GLN A 40 -13.55 -1.14 -8.67
N LEU A 41 -12.74 -0.77 -7.68
CA LEU A 41 -12.61 -1.49 -6.42
C LEU A 41 -13.75 -1.18 -5.43
N ALA A 42 -14.61 -0.19 -5.72
CA ALA A 42 -15.67 0.26 -4.84
C ALA A 42 -15.19 0.49 -3.39
N LEU A 43 -14.04 1.16 -3.25
CA LEU A 43 -13.41 1.45 -1.96
C LEU A 43 -14.35 2.29 -1.07
N PRO A 44 -14.24 2.17 0.27
CA PRO A 44 -15.00 3.00 1.18
C PRO A 44 -14.73 4.49 0.93
N ALA A 45 -15.66 5.35 1.39
CA ALA A 45 -15.44 6.79 1.36
C ALA A 45 -14.20 7.14 2.19
N GLY A 46 -13.31 7.94 1.60
CA GLY A 46 -12.14 8.47 2.26
C GLY A 46 -12.39 9.80 2.98
N ILE A 47 -11.30 10.34 3.50
CA ILE A 47 -11.18 11.72 3.99
C ILE A 47 -10.39 12.54 2.99
N TRP A 48 -10.57 13.86 2.99
CA TRP A 48 -9.81 14.75 2.10
C TRP A 48 -8.62 15.36 2.84
N GLU A 49 -7.43 15.22 2.26
CA GLU A 49 -6.17 15.75 2.80
C GLU A 49 -5.38 16.48 1.71
N GLN A 50 -4.43 17.33 2.14
CA GLN A 50 -3.49 18.01 1.25
C GLN A 50 -2.19 17.24 1.17
N THR A 51 -1.79 16.89 -0.05
CA THR A 51 -0.51 16.21 -0.34
C THR A 51 0.36 17.08 -1.24
N GLN A 52 1.65 17.12 -0.93
CA GLN A 52 2.66 17.79 -1.75
C GLN A 52 3.31 16.79 -2.72
N LEU A 53 3.30 17.10 -4.00
CA LEU A 53 3.90 16.27 -5.05
C LEU A 53 5.37 16.61 -5.29
N ALA A 54 6.05 15.78 -6.08
CA ALA A 54 7.48 15.95 -6.40
C ALA A 54 7.80 17.28 -7.10
N ASP A 55 6.84 17.85 -7.83
CA ASP A 55 6.95 19.16 -8.48
C ASP A 55 6.65 20.34 -7.54
N ARG A 56 6.42 20.05 -6.25
CA ARG A 56 6.03 20.97 -5.17
C ARG A 56 4.61 21.51 -5.25
N SER A 57 3.80 21.07 -6.20
CA SER A 57 2.37 21.36 -6.18
C SER A 57 1.72 20.77 -4.92
N ILE A 58 0.68 21.44 -4.43
CA ILE A 58 -0.16 20.95 -3.34
C ILE A 58 -1.52 20.65 -3.94
N VAL A 59 -1.99 19.43 -3.74
CA VAL A 59 -3.26 18.95 -4.28
C VAL A 59 -4.13 18.38 -3.15
N ASP A 60 -5.45 18.56 -3.26
CA ASP A 60 -6.41 17.89 -2.39
C ASP A 60 -6.65 16.48 -2.92
N VAL A 61 -6.46 15.45 -2.08
CA VAL A 61 -6.62 14.04 -2.43
C VAL A 61 -7.58 13.34 -1.47
N GLU A 62 -8.34 12.37 -1.98
CA GLU A 62 -9.10 11.45 -1.12
C GLU A 62 -8.11 10.40 -0.57
N VAL A 63 -8.02 10.28 0.75
CA VAL A 63 -7.31 9.21 1.44
C VAL A 63 -8.34 8.19 1.94
N THR A 64 -8.30 6.97 1.41
CA THR A 64 -9.22 5.87 1.74
C THR A 64 -8.44 4.65 2.24
N LEU A 65 -9.14 3.54 2.49
CA LEU A 65 -8.58 2.26 2.92
C LEU A 65 -8.78 1.19 1.85
N ALA A 66 -7.77 0.35 1.65
CA ALA A 66 -7.88 -0.86 0.85
C ALA A 66 -7.18 -2.04 1.54
N HIS A 67 -7.65 -3.26 1.24
CA HIS A 67 -6.96 -4.50 1.56
C HIS A 67 -5.90 -4.77 0.49
N LEU A 68 -4.64 -4.89 0.90
CA LEU A 68 -3.50 -5.13 0.02
C LEU A 68 -2.89 -6.50 0.33
N ARG A 69 -2.50 -7.25 -0.71
CA ARG A 69 -1.68 -8.46 -0.61
C ARG A 69 -0.45 -8.37 -1.50
N LEU A 70 0.72 -8.60 -0.90
CA LEU A 70 2.01 -8.63 -1.59
C LEU A 70 2.89 -9.69 -0.94
N ASN A 71 3.59 -10.49 -1.74
CA ASN A 71 4.55 -11.51 -1.28
C ASN A 71 4.04 -12.38 -0.12
N GLY A 72 2.79 -12.87 -0.22
CA GLY A 72 2.18 -13.75 0.79
C GLY A 72 1.72 -13.06 2.08
N ARG A 73 1.82 -11.73 2.15
CA ARG A 73 1.43 -10.91 3.30
C ARG A 73 0.23 -10.04 2.94
N GLU A 74 -0.59 -9.73 3.93
CA GLU A 74 -1.79 -8.92 3.71
C GLU A 74 -2.13 -8.00 4.87
N ALA A 75 -2.65 -6.81 4.56
CA ALA A 75 -3.08 -5.82 5.54
C ALA A 75 -4.06 -4.82 4.92
N ALA A 76 -4.83 -4.14 5.78
CA ALA A 76 -5.51 -2.90 5.39
C ALA A 76 -4.51 -1.75 5.42
N VAL A 77 -4.44 -0.96 4.35
CA VAL A 77 -3.52 0.17 4.18
C VAL A 77 -4.26 1.41 3.74
N GLN A 78 -3.67 2.58 4.00
CA GLN A 78 -4.14 3.87 3.51
C GLN A 78 -3.73 4.07 2.05
N ILE A 79 -4.67 4.60 1.26
CA ILE A 79 -4.56 4.79 -0.18
C ILE A 79 -4.88 6.24 -0.53
N GLU A 80 -3.98 6.90 -1.26
CA GLU A 80 -4.25 8.19 -1.91
C GLU A 80 -4.90 7.96 -3.28
N VAL A 81 -5.98 8.69 -3.55
CA VAL A 81 -6.67 8.66 -4.83
C VAL A 81 -6.33 9.94 -5.60
N MET A 82 -5.54 9.80 -6.65
CA MET A 82 -5.04 10.92 -7.45
C MET A 82 -4.67 10.46 -8.87
N ASP A 83 -4.38 11.40 -9.76
CA ASP A 83 -3.99 11.07 -11.13
C ASP A 83 -2.57 10.50 -11.20
N VAL A 84 -2.47 9.17 -11.24
CA VAL A 84 -1.21 8.43 -11.42
C VAL A 84 -1.29 7.56 -12.68
N PRO A 85 -0.20 7.47 -13.46
CA PRO A 85 -0.19 6.69 -14.70
C PRO A 85 -0.23 5.17 -14.46
N VAL A 86 0.25 4.73 -13.28
CA VAL A 86 0.20 3.36 -12.78
C VAL A 86 0.04 3.40 -11.26
N PRO A 87 -0.53 2.36 -10.62
CA PRO A 87 -0.54 2.26 -9.16
C PRO A 87 0.88 2.38 -8.57
N LEU A 88 1.05 3.25 -7.58
CA LEU A 88 2.33 3.47 -6.89
C LEU A 88 2.28 2.85 -5.50
N LEU A 89 3.26 2.03 -5.15
CA LEU A 89 3.38 1.41 -3.84
C LEU A 89 4.28 2.24 -2.92
N GLY A 90 3.65 2.97 -2.01
CA GLY A 90 4.31 3.85 -1.04
C GLY A 90 4.90 3.13 0.17
N VAL A 91 5.70 3.85 0.96
CA VAL A 91 6.41 3.28 2.12
C VAL A 91 5.50 2.80 3.23
N ASN A 92 4.36 3.45 3.47
CA ASN A 92 3.43 3.05 4.52
C ASN A 92 2.91 1.61 4.31
N ALA A 93 2.64 1.24 3.05
CA ALA A 93 2.18 -0.12 2.72
C ALA A 93 3.31 -1.15 2.85
N LEU A 94 4.54 -0.80 2.43
CA LEU A 94 5.72 -1.65 2.60
C LEU A 94 5.98 -1.94 4.08
N GLU A 95 5.98 -0.90 4.92
CA GLU A 95 6.19 -1.03 6.36
C GLU A 95 5.06 -1.80 7.04
N THR A 96 3.80 -1.51 6.70
CA THR A 96 2.64 -2.24 7.23
C THR A 96 2.72 -3.73 6.91
N LEU A 97 3.23 -4.08 5.73
CA LEU A 97 3.44 -5.47 5.35
C LEU A 97 4.78 -6.03 5.86
N GLY A 98 5.61 -5.25 6.54
CA GLY A 98 6.92 -5.70 7.01
C GLY A 98 7.85 -6.09 5.86
N MET A 99 7.91 -5.26 4.83
CA MET A 99 8.74 -5.43 3.64
C MET A 99 9.70 -4.25 3.42
N LYS A 100 10.78 -4.50 2.69
CA LYS A 100 11.69 -3.47 2.15
C LYS A 100 12.03 -3.76 0.69
N VAL A 101 12.51 -2.77 -0.03
CA VAL A 101 13.07 -2.94 -1.37
C VAL A 101 14.54 -3.39 -1.26
N ASN A 102 14.93 -4.44 -1.98
CA ASN A 102 16.34 -4.73 -2.23
C ASN A 102 16.79 -3.97 -3.49
N PRO A 103 17.69 -2.98 -3.37
CA PRO A 103 18.10 -2.15 -4.50
C PRO A 103 19.06 -2.86 -5.48
N VAL A 104 19.60 -4.02 -5.10
CA VAL A 104 20.52 -4.83 -5.90
C VAL A 104 19.74 -5.82 -6.77
N SER A 105 18.79 -6.56 -6.17
CA SER A 105 17.96 -7.53 -6.91
C SER A 105 16.75 -6.89 -7.58
N GLY A 106 16.26 -5.76 -7.05
CA GLY A 106 15.01 -5.15 -7.47
C GLY A 106 13.77 -5.90 -6.96
N GLU A 107 13.89 -6.67 -5.89
CA GLU A 107 12.79 -7.46 -5.30
C GLU A 107 12.34 -6.87 -3.96
N LEU A 108 11.14 -7.24 -3.50
CA LEU A 108 10.70 -6.96 -2.13
C LEU A 108 11.13 -8.09 -1.18
N GLU A 109 11.82 -7.72 -0.11
CA GLU A 109 12.26 -8.62 0.95
C GLU A 109 11.41 -8.47 2.20
N VAL A 110 11.04 -9.59 2.80
CA VAL A 110 10.39 -9.63 4.12
C VAL A 110 11.41 -9.27 5.20
N VAL A 111 11.04 -8.32 6.08
CA VAL A 111 11.86 -7.90 7.22
C VAL A 111 11.29 -8.32 8.57
N TRP A 112 9.99 -8.62 8.65
CA TRP A 112 9.35 -9.05 9.89
C TRP A 112 9.27 -10.57 10.01
N PRO A 113 9.48 -11.15 11.21
CA PRO A 113 9.37 -12.59 11.43
C PRO A 113 7.91 -13.08 11.51
N PHE A 114 6.93 -12.17 11.53
CA PHE A 114 5.50 -12.46 11.68
C PHE A 114 4.76 -12.24 10.37
N ASP A 115 3.71 -13.02 10.09
CA ASP A 115 2.91 -12.91 8.86
C ASP A 115 1.98 -11.68 8.82
N ALA A 116 1.75 -11.05 9.98
CA ALA A 116 0.94 -9.84 10.13
C ALA A 116 1.66 -8.82 11.03
N PRO A 117 1.31 -7.52 11.00
CA PRO A 117 1.87 -6.53 11.92
C PRO A 117 1.70 -6.99 13.37
N PRO A 118 2.75 -6.91 14.20
CA PRO A 118 2.62 -7.25 15.60
C PRO A 118 1.65 -6.28 16.27
N SER A 119 0.57 -6.79 16.84
CA SER A 119 -0.39 -6.01 17.62
C SER A 119 -0.08 -6.15 19.11
N ILE A 120 -0.64 -5.28 19.95
CA ILE A 120 -0.52 -5.43 21.42
C ILE A 120 -0.96 -6.84 21.84
N SER A 121 -1.97 -7.42 21.17
CA SER A 121 -2.43 -8.79 21.39
C SER A 121 -1.35 -9.85 21.17
N THR A 122 -0.41 -9.61 20.25
CA THR A 122 0.73 -10.51 19.97
C THR A 122 1.71 -10.59 21.13
N PHE A 123 1.77 -9.56 21.99
CA PHE A 123 2.69 -9.50 23.14
C PHE A 123 2.00 -9.70 24.49
N LEU A 124 0.68 -9.89 24.50
CA LEU A 124 -0.03 -10.26 25.72
C LEU A 124 0.25 -11.73 26.05
N PRO A 125 0.54 -12.07 27.32
CA PRO A 125 0.59 -13.47 27.73
C PRO A 125 -0.76 -14.14 27.43
N PRO A 126 -0.79 -15.47 27.13
CA PRO A 126 -2.04 -16.18 26.96
C PRO A 126 -2.92 -15.97 28.19
N SER A 127 -4.22 -15.79 27.98
CA SER A 127 -5.17 -15.67 29.08
C SER A 127 -5.09 -16.90 30.00
N PRO A 128 -5.22 -16.72 31.32
CA PRO A 128 -5.09 -17.80 32.30
C PRO A 128 -6.14 -18.91 32.11
#